data_AF-A0A3D3UU08-F1
#
_entry.id   AF-A0A3D3UU08-F1
#
_cell.length_a   1.000
_cell.length_b   1.000
_cell.length_c   1.000
_cell.angle_alpha   90.00
_cell.angle_beta   90.00
_cell.angle_gamma   90.00
#
_symmetry.space_group_name_H-M   'P 1'
#
loop_
_entity.id
_entity.type
_entity.pdbx_description
1 polymer ?
#
loop_
_entity_poly.entity_id
_entity_poly.type
_entity_poly.pdbx_seq_one_letter_code
_entity_poly.pdbx_strand_id
1 'polypeptide(L)'
;MYHDKVRVILANADKYHQAYYESETFRGPSLYFHQRSLETRKSKKTLTHLEYVYATLVSWGMHRMGNGGPKMQSFDTFRQSIELLKDKIAEAQNFDFREMNGHKWALLKDIFERINVMASGTTLVGNSKVMHHMLPNVVPPIDRKYTLSYLRGNTNVKNDLDYEWQLMKDIVSDFFIPVGSDREFKSKAGDWIARQDEYPWDTSVLKIVDNLVIGSKK
;
A
#
# COMPACT_ATOMS: atom_id res chain seq x y z
N MET A 1 -3.88 18.93 -2.38
CA MET A 1 -2.58 19.04 -3.08
C MET A 1 -2.52 18.33 -4.45
N TYR A 2 -3.36 17.32 -4.74
CA TYR A 2 -3.22 16.49 -5.95
C TYR A 2 -4.38 16.56 -6.97
N HIS A 3 -5.17 17.63 -7.01
CA HIS A 3 -6.39 17.73 -7.83
C HIS A 3 -6.19 17.41 -9.32
N ASP A 4 -5.13 17.93 -9.95
CA ASP A 4 -4.85 17.64 -11.36
C ASP A 4 -4.47 16.17 -11.58
N LYS A 5 -3.73 15.56 -10.64
CA LYS A 5 -3.37 14.14 -10.69
C LYS A 5 -4.60 13.25 -10.55
N VAL A 6 -5.52 13.60 -9.65
CA VAL A 6 -6.81 12.92 -9.50
C VAL A 6 -7.58 12.96 -10.82
N ARG A 7 -7.74 14.14 -11.42
CA ARG A 7 -8.42 14.29 -12.73
C ARG A 7 -7.78 13.45 -13.82
N VAL A 8 -6.45 13.47 -13.93
CA VAL A 8 -5.73 12.72 -14.97
C VAL A 8 -5.90 11.21 -14.80
N ILE A 9 -5.80 10.69 -13.57
CA ILE A 9 -5.99 9.25 -13.29
C ILE A 9 -7.41 8.82 -13.63
N LEU A 10 -8.42 9.58 -13.19
CA LEU A 10 -9.82 9.25 -13.47
C LEU A 10 -10.12 9.26 -14.98
N ALA A 11 -9.66 10.29 -15.69
CA ALA A 11 -9.89 10.42 -17.13
C ALA A 11 -9.19 9.34 -17.98
N ASN A 12 -8.19 8.64 -17.44
CA ASN A 12 -7.41 7.62 -18.14
C ASN A 12 -7.48 6.25 -17.44
N ALA A 13 -8.45 6.03 -16.56
CA ALA A 13 -8.49 4.85 -15.69
C ALA A 13 -8.43 3.54 -16.49
N ASP A 14 -9.26 3.39 -17.53
CA ASP A 14 -9.27 2.18 -18.38
C ASP A 14 -7.95 1.98 -19.12
N LYS A 15 -7.40 3.07 -19.70
CA LYS A 15 -6.12 3.03 -20.42
C LYS A 15 -4.97 2.61 -19.51
N TYR A 16 -4.88 3.18 -18.31
CA TYR A 16 -3.81 2.88 -17.37
C TYR A 16 -3.98 1.50 -16.74
N HIS A 17 -5.22 1.06 -16.51
CA HIS A 17 -5.50 -0.31 -16.07
C HIS A 17 -5.03 -1.33 -17.09
N GLN A 18 -5.38 -1.15 -18.36
CA GLN A 18 -4.93 -1.99 -19.46
C GLN A 18 -3.39 -2.02 -19.54
N ALA A 19 -2.74 -0.85 -19.55
CA ALA A 19 -1.28 -0.75 -19.63
C ALA A 19 -0.57 -1.43 -18.45
N TYR A 20 -1.16 -1.43 -17.25
CA TYR A 20 -0.62 -2.14 -16.09
C TYR A 20 -0.55 -3.66 -16.35
N TYR A 21 -1.66 -4.26 -16.81
CA TYR A 21 -1.76 -5.70 -17.04
C TYR A 21 -0.97 -6.17 -18.28
N GLU A 22 -0.87 -5.35 -19.32
CA GLU A 22 -0.05 -5.64 -20.50
C GLU A 22 1.46 -5.62 -20.20
N SER A 23 1.90 -4.88 -19.18
CA SER A 23 3.33 -4.71 -18.89
C SER A 23 4.05 -5.97 -18.37
N GLU A 24 3.31 -7.03 -18.02
CA GLU A 24 3.74 -8.32 -17.44
C GLU A 24 4.80 -8.26 -16.32
N THR A 25 5.07 -7.07 -15.78
CA THR A 25 6.23 -6.78 -14.93
C THR A 25 6.03 -7.34 -13.53
N PHE A 26 4.78 -7.50 -13.10
CA PHE A 26 4.41 -7.87 -11.75
C PHE A 26 3.70 -9.22 -11.77
N ARG A 27 4.48 -10.30 -11.85
CA ARG A 27 4.00 -11.69 -11.75
C ARG A 27 4.88 -12.49 -10.79
N GLY A 28 4.63 -13.79 -10.67
CA GLY A 28 5.45 -14.70 -9.88
C GLY A 28 5.31 -14.50 -8.37
N PRO A 29 6.40 -14.60 -7.58
CA PRO A 29 6.34 -14.58 -6.12
C PRO A 29 5.68 -13.32 -5.55
N SER A 30 5.82 -12.19 -6.23
CA SER A 30 5.24 -10.90 -5.83
C SER A 30 3.72 -10.94 -5.76
N LEU A 31 3.08 -11.57 -6.75
CA LEU A 31 1.62 -11.72 -6.79
C LEU A 31 1.17 -12.79 -5.80
N TYR A 32 1.86 -13.93 -5.77
CA TYR A 32 1.52 -15.04 -4.88
C TYR A 32 1.51 -14.59 -3.42
N PHE A 33 2.60 -13.99 -2.93
CA PHE A 33 2.67 -13.57 -1.53
C PHE A 33 1.71 -12.42 -1.20
N HIS A 34 1.47 -11.51 -2.15
CA HIS A 34 0.44 -10.48 -1.99
C HIS A 34 -0.93 -11.09 -1.69
N GLN A 35 -1.40 -12.04 -2.53
CA GLN A 35 -2.69 -12.70 -2.33
C GLN A 35 -2.74 -13.50 -1.02
N ARG A 36 -1.71 -14.32 -0.74
CA ARG A 36 -1.63 -15.11 0.50
C ARG A 36 -1.65 -14.25 1.76
N SER A 37 -0.99 -13.10 1.74
CA SER A 37 -1.02 -12.17 2.87
C SER A 37 -2.42 -11.61 3.10
N LEU A 38 -3.16 -11.24 2.05
CA LEU A 38 -4.52 -10.73 2.18
C LEU A 38 -5.52 -11.78 2.67
N GLU A 39 -5.42 -13.02 2.18
CA GLU A 39 -6.27 -14.14 2.58
C GLU A 39 -6.11 -14.51 4.06
N THR A 40 -4.88 -14.45 4.57
CA THR A 40 -4.56 -14.86 5.95
C THR A 40 -4.82 -13.78 6.99
N ARG A 41 -5.12 -12.55 6.57
CA ARG A 41 -5.28 -11.35 7.39
C ARG A 41 -6.30 -11.47 8.53
N LYS A 42 -7.43 -12.17 8.28
CA LYS A 42 -8.50 -12.37 9.27
C LYS A 42 -8.38 -13.69 10.03
N SER A 43 -7.41 -14.53 9.69
CA SER A 43 -7.29 -15.86 10.28
C SER A 43 -6.74 -15.78 11.71
N LYS A 44 -7.07 -16.77 12.55
CA LYS A 44 -6.46 -16.93 13.89
C LYS A 44 -4.94 -17.26 13.83
N LYS A 45 -4.36 -17.41 12.64
CA LYS A 45 -2.94 -17.72 12.41
C LYS A 45 -2.14 -16.43 12.17
N THR A 46 -2.08 -15.56 13.18
CA THR A 46 -1.38 -14.26 13.10
C THR A 46 0.06 -14.43 12.62
N LEU A 47 0.78 -15.44 13.12
CA LEU A 47 2.17 -15.70 12.71
C LEU A 47 2.30 -15.94 11.20
N THR A 48 1.48 -16.83 10.64
CA THR A 48 1.48 -17.13 9.20
C THR A 48 1.14 -15.89 8.36
N HIS A 49 0.22 -15.05 8.83
CA HIS A 49 -0.06 -13.79 8.16
C HIS A 49 1.18 -12.88 8.13
N LEU A 50 1.89 -12.74 9.26
CA LEU A 50 3.11 -11.95 9.34
C LEU A 50 4.23 -12.50 8.44
N GLU A 51 4.38 -13.82 8.36
CA GLU A 51 5.33 -14.46 7.45
C GLU A 51 5.03 -14.10 5.98
N TYR A 52 3.76 -14.15 5.56
CA TYR A 52 3.37 -13.76 4.20
C TYR A 52 3.57 -12.27 3.94
N VAL A 53 3.26 -11.40 4.90
CA VAL A 53 3.54 -9.96 4.76
C VAL A 53 5.03 -9.72 4.60
N TYR A 54 5.85 -10.34 5.45
CA TYR A 54 7.31 -10.21 5.39
C TYR A 54 7.87 -10.73 4.05
N ALA A 55 7.41 -11.90 3.59
CA ALA A 55 7.77 -12.47 2.29
C ALA A 55 7.34 -11.58 1.11
N THR A 56 6.17 -10.94 1.21
CA THR A 56 5.68 -9.99 0.19
C THR A 56 6.60 -8.77 0.10
N LEU A 57 7.04 -8.22 1.24
CA LEU A 57 7.96 -7.10 1.23
C LEU A 57 9.30 -7.47 0.59
N VAL A 58 9.83 -8.67 0.88
CA VAL A 58 11.05 -9.18 0.23
C VAL A 58 10.85 -9.32 -1.28
N SER A 59 9.75 -9.94 -1.73
CA SER A 59 9.46 -10.11 -3.17
C SER A 59 9.22 -8.77 -3.89
N TRP A 60 8.76 -7.75 -3.17
CA TRP A 60 8.62 -6.37 -3.65
C TRP A 60 9.90 -5.52 -3.51
N GLY A 61 11.05 -6.18 -3.26
CA GLY A 61 12.37 -5.55 -3.28
C GLY A 61 12.70 -4.71 -2.06
N MET A 62 12.03 -4.93 -0.92
CA MET A 62 12.32 -4.20 0.32
C MET A 62 13.58 -4.70 1.04
N HIS A 63 14.15 -5.83 0.61
CA HIS A 63 15.43 -6.32 1.10
C HIS A 63 16.37 -6.60 -0.08
N ARG A 64 17.52 -5.92 -0.14
CA ARG A 64 18.56 -6.18 -1.13
C ARG A 64 19.82 -6.70 -0.47
N MET A 65 20.39 -7.80 -0.96
CA MET A 65 21.69 -8.31 -0.50
C MET A 65 22.84 -7.41 -0.96
N GLY A 66 23.91 -7.32 -0.15
CA GLY A 66 25.09 -6.48 -0.43
C GLY A 66 25.06 -5.09 0.23
N ASN A 67 25.95 -4.21 -0.23
CA ASN A 67 26.31 -2.95 0.45
C ASN A 67 25.36 -1.77 0.19
N GLY A 68 24.24 -1.97 -0.52
CA GLY A 68 23.33 -0.88 -0.87
C GLY A 68 21.90 -1.33 -1.09
N GLY A 69 20.98 -0.36 -1.10
CA GLY A 69 19.54 -0.58 -1.22
C GLY A 69 18.82 -0.74 0.13
N PRO A 70 17.50 -0.97 0.09
CA PRO A 70 16.70 -1.11 1.29
C PRO A 70 17.06 -2.40 2.04
N LYS A 71 17.04 -2.33 3.36
CA LYS A 71 17.26 -3.45 4.27
C LYS A 71 16.08 -3.54 5.22
N MET A 72 15.50 -4.73 5.29
CA MET A 72 14.49 -5.04 6.31
C MET A 72 15.16 -5.42 7.63
N GLN A 73 14.46 -5.17 8.73
CA GLN A 73 14.76 -5.76 10.03
C GLN A 73 14.64 -7.28 9.98
N SER A 74 15.14 -7.98 11.01
CA SER A 74 14.85 -9.40 11.16
C SER A 74 13.34 -9.64 11.29
N PHE A 75 12.90 -10.86 10.95
CA PHE A 75 11.50 -11.23 11.10
C PHE A 75 11.02 -11.09 12.55
N ASP A 76 11.85 -11.43 13.54
CA ASP A 76 11.49 -11.31 14.95
C ASP A 76 11.29 -9.86 15.38
N THR A 77 12.18 -8.95 14.97
CA THR A 77 12.03 -7.51 15.25
C THR A 77 10.75 -6.96 14.63
N PHE A 78 10.47 -7.31 13.36
CA PHE A 78 9.23 -6.95 12.70
C PHE A 78 8.00 -7.51 13.45
N ARG A 79 7.99 -8.82 13.71
CA ARG A 79 6.90 -9.53 14.40
C ARG A 79 6.58 -8.89 15.74
N GLN A 80 7.60 -8.67 16.58
CA GLN A 80 7.43 -8.06 17.90
C GLN A 80 6.81 -6.65 17.80
N SER A 81 7.19 -5.85 16.80
CA SER A 81 6.59 -4.53 16.59
C SER A 81 5.09 -4.61 16.26
N ILE A 82 4.66 -5.64 15.53
CA ILE A 82 3.25 -5.85 15.17
C ILE A 82 2.43 -6.41 16.34
N GLU A 83 3.00 -7.31 17.15
CA GLU A 83 2.31 -7.87 18.31
C GLU A 83 1.91 -6.79 19.32
N LEU A 84 2.73 -5.75 19.49
CA LEU A 84 2.42 -4.59 20.33
C LEU A 84 1.27 -3.71 19.79
N LEU A 85 0.92 -3.89 18.52
CA LEU A 85 -0.10 -3.12 17.80
C LEU A 85 -1.37 -3.91 17.51
N LYS A 86 -1.46 -5.19 17.90
CA LYS A 86 -2.52 -6.11 17.47
C LYS A 86 -3.93 -5.56 17.64
N ASP A 87 -4.22 -4.92 18.77
CA ASP A 87 -5.56 -4.43 19.10
C ASP A 87 -5.91 -3.19 18.26
N LYS A 88 -4.92 -2.31 18.04
CA LYS A 88 -5.05 -1.13 17.17
C LYS A 88 -5.24 -1.52 15.71
N ILE A 89 -4.50 -2.54 15.26
CA ILE A 89 -4.66 -3.10 13.91
C ILE A 89 -6.04 -3.73 13.76
N ALA A 90 -6.50 -4.51 14.75
CA ALA A 90 -7.83 -5.10 14.73
C ALA A 90 -8.95 -4.05 14.70
N GLU A 91 -8.80 -2.94 15.43
CA GLU A 91 -9.71 -1.79 15.35
C GLU A 91 -9.69 -1.18 13.94
N ALA A 92 -8.49 -0.84 13.44
CA ALA A 92 -8.30 -0.20 12.14
C ALA A 92 -8.75 -1.06 10.95
N GLN A 93 -8.78 -2.40 11.09
CA GLN A 93 -9.30 -3.31 10.06
C GLN A 93 -10.79 -3.10 9.74
N ASN A 94 -11.53 -2.47 10.64
CA ASN A 94 -12.95 -2.13 10.45
C ASN A 94 -13.16 -0.75 9.83
N PHE A 95 -12.08 -0.01 9.54
CA PHE A 95 -12.21 1.32 8.96
C PHE A 95 -12.59 1.28 7.48
N ASP A 96 -13.35 2.30 7.08
CA ASP A 96 -13.64 2.65 5.71
C ASP A 96 -12.91 3.96 5.35
N PHE A 97 -12.20 3.97 4.23
CA PHE A 97 -11.42 5.14 3.77
C PHE A 97 -12.29 6.36 3.48
N ARG A 98 -13.60 6.15 3.25
CA ARG A 98 -14.56 7.23 2.98
C ARG A 98 -15.02 7.93 4.25
N GLU A 99 -14.79 7.32 5.40
CA GLU A 99 -15.26 7.79 6.71
C GLU A 99 -14.10 8.17 7.62
N MET A 100 -12.97 8.58 7.05
CA MET A 100 -11.79 8.97 7.81
C MET A 100 -12.05 10.25 8.62
N ASN A 101 -11.64 10.24 9.88
CA ASN A 101 -11.79 11.35 10.81
C ASN A 101 -10.54 11.48 11.70
N GLY A 102 -10.52 12.46 12.61
CA GLY A 102 -9.37 12.72 13.48
C GLY A 102 -8.91 11.50 14.30
N HIS A 103 -9.85 10.74 14.87
CA HIS A 103 -9.55 9.52 15.62
C HIS A 103 -8.91 8.45 14.74
N LYS A 104 -9.53 8.15 13.59
CA LYS A 104 -9.02 7.14 12.64
C LYS A 104 -7.62 7.50 12.14
N TRP A 105 -7.36 8.78 11.85
CA TRP A 105 -6.03 9.25 11.46
C TRP A 105 -5.01 9.13 12.60
N ALA A 106 -5.39 9.45 13.84
CA ALA A 106 -4.51 9.29 14.99
C ALA A 106 -4.14 7.83 15.23
N LEU A 107 -5.10 6.91 15.08
CA LEU A 107 -4.84 5.47 15.19
C LEU A 107 -3.90 4.98 14.09
N LEU A 108 -4.13 5.39 12.83
CA LEU A 108 -3.23 5.05 11.72
C LEU A 108 -1.83 5.64 11.91
N LYS A 109 -1.71 6.85 12.46
CA LYS A 109 -0.42 7.46 12.82
C LYS A 109 0.34 6.56 13.78
N ASP A 110 -0.30 6.20 14.89
CA ASP A 110 0.34 5.40 15.92
C ASP A 110 0.75 4.00 15.44
N ILE A 111 -0.05 3.38 14.56
CA ILE A 111 0.33 2.14 13.87
C ILE A 111 1.56 2.38 12.98
N PHE A 112 1.52 3.39 12.12
CA PHE A 112 2.61 3.71 11.18
C PHE A 112 3.94 3.94 11.90
N GLU A 113 3.93 4.71 12.99
CA GLU A 113 5.13 5.10 13.73
C GLU A 113 5.79 3.95 14.50
N ARG A 114 5.01 2.94 14.88
CA ARG A 114 5.48 1.83 15.72
C ARG A 114 5.81 0.56 14.94
N ILE A 115 5.41 0.46 13.67
CA ILE A 115 5.88 -0.63 12.80
C ILE A 115 7.39 -0.50 12.61
N ASN A 116 8.14 -1.57 12.91
CA ASN A 116 9.57 -1.63 12.74
C ASN A 116 9.97 -2.73 11.74
N VAL A 117 9.82 -2.45 10.44
CA VAL A 117 10.13 -3.41 9.37
C VAL A 117 11.40 -3.06 8.59
N MET A 118 11.83 -1.79 8.61
CA MET A 118 13.00 -1.31 7.87
C MET A 118 14.18 -1.07 8.81
N ALA A 119 15.34 -1.62 8.45
CA ALA A 119 16.63 -1.37 9.11
C ALA A 119 17.40 -0.22 8.45
N SER A 120 17.03 0.17 7.23
CA SER A 120 17.66 1.27 6.51
C SER A 120 16.64 2.11 5.73
N GLY A 121 17.03 3.36 5.48
CA GLY A 121 16.22 4.32 4.74
C GLY A 121 15.01 4.80 5.53
N THR A 122 14.11 5.45 4.80
CA THR A 122 12.89 6.07 5.35
C THR A 122 11.83 4.99 5.63
N THR A 123 10.96 5.21 6.63
CA THR A 123 9.93 4.25 7.08
C THR A 123 8.72 4.18 6.14
N LEU A 124 8.41 5.28 5.42
CA LEU A 124 7.23 5.48 4.58
C LEU A 124 6.90 4.29 3.68
N VAL A 125 7.88 3.84 2.89
CA VAL A 125 7.66 2.80 1.86
C VAL A 125 7.47 1.43 2.50
N GLY A 126 8.27 1.09 3.51
CA GLY A 126 8.15 -0.20 4.21
C GLY A 126 6.86 -0.27 5.02
N ASN A 127 6.61 0.74 5.84
CA ASN A 127 5.48 0.75 6.78
C ASN A 127 4.14 0.89 6.04
N SER A 128 4.05 1.68 4.97
CA SER A 128 2.82 1.73 4.14
C SER A 128 2.54 0.37 3.48
N LYS A 129 3.55 -0.37 3.02
CA LYS A 129 3.38 -1.73 2.47
C LYS A 129 2.94 -2.73 3.53
N VAL A 130 3.48 -2.66 4.75
CA VAL A 130 2.98 -3.48 5.87
C VAL A 130 1.51 -3.14 6.15
N MET A 131 1.21 -1.86 6.33
CA MET A 131 -0.14 -1.39 6.60
C MET A 131 -1.10 -1.74 5.46
N HIS A 132 -0.68 -1.73 4.21
CA HIS A 132 -1.51 -2.16 3.09
C HIS A 132 -1.98 -3.62 3.22
N HIS A 133 -1.10 -4.53 3.63
CA HIS A 133 -1.47 -5.94 3.79
C HIS A 133 -2.28 -6.19 5.08
N MET A 134 -2.16 -5.31 6.08
CA MET A 134 -2.94 -5.35 7.33
C MET A 134 -4.29 -4.64 7.22
N LEU A 135 -4.37 -3.57 6.43
CA LEU A 135 -5.42 -2.56 6.37
C LEU A 135 -5.71 -2.11 4.91
N PRO A 136 -5.92 -3.04 3.96
CA PRO A 136 -5.99 -2.74 2.52
C PRO A 136 -7.17 -1.85 2.12
N ASN A 137 -8.15 -1.71 3.02
CA ASN A 137 -9.32 -0.87 2.82
C ASN A 137 -9.03 0.61 3.10
N VAL A 138 -7.96 0.94 3.82
CA VAL A 138 -7.66 2.33 4.21
C VAL A 138 -6.26 2.78 3.86
N VAL A 139 -5.34 1.85 3.63
CA VAL A 139 -3.95 2.15 3.31
C VAL A 139 -3.56 1.52 1.98
N PRO A 140 -3.20 2.32 0.95
CA PRO A 140 -2.57 1.83 -0.26
C PRO A 140 -1.10 1.49 0.00
N PRO A 141 -0.47 0.66 -0.84
CA PRO A 141 0.99 0.59 -0.85
C PRO A 141 1.56 1.91 -1.41
N ILE A 142 2.65 2.41 -0.83
CA ILE A 142 3.38 3.56 -1.37
C ILE A 142 4.76 3.09 -1.85
N ASP A 143 5.12 3.46 -3.08
CA ASP A 143 6.43 3.20 -3.67
C ASP A 143 7.14 4.50 -4.07
N ARG A 144 8.48 4.50 -3.98
CA ARG A 144 9.32 5.57 -4.50
C ARG A 144 9.20 5.66 -6.03
N LYS A 145 9.31 4.55 -6.74
CA LYS A 145 9.44 4.56 -8.21
C LYS A 145 8.16 5.05 -8.89
N TYR A 146 7.01 4.58 -8.45
CA TYR A 146 5.73 4.87 -9.10
C TYR A 146 4.95 5.95 -8.34
N THR A 147 4.55 5.71 -7.09
CA THR A 147 3.69 6.63 -6.32
C THR A 147 4.32 8.00 -6.13
N LEU A 148 5.51 8.07 -5.53
CA LEU A 148 6.16 9.36 -5.25
C LEU A 148 6.57 10.10 -6.53
N SER A 149 7.12 9.37 -7.50
CA SER A 149 7.45 9.94 -8.82
C SER A 149 6.23 10.53 -9.52
N TYR A 150 5.09 9.83 -9.50
CA TYR A 150 3.86 10.30 -10.14
C TYR A 150 3.29 11.56 -9.46
N LEU A 151 3.23 11.55 -8.13
CA LEU A 151 2.59 12.61 -7.35
C LEU A 151 3.47 13.84 -7.14
N ARG A 152 4.77 13.64 -6.89
CA ARG A 152 5.71 14.72 -6.50
C ARG A 152 6.79 15.02 -7.53
N GLY A 153 6.95 14.18 -8.56
CA GLY A 153 8.04 14.32 -9.53
C GLY A 153 9.44 14.06 -8.95
N ASN A 154 9.53 13.65 -7.69
CA ASN A 154 10.78 13.30 -7.01
C ASN A 154 10.55 12.15 -6.03
N THR A 155 11.61 11.40 -5.76
CA THR A 155 11.58 10.21 -4.88
C THR A 155 12.27 10.44 -3.53
N ASN A 156 12.78 11.66 -3.31
CA ASN A 156 13.46 12.05 -2.09
C ASN A 156 12.45 12.26 -0.97
N VAL A 157 12.69 11.58 0.14
CA VAL A 157 11.90 11.66 1.36
C VAL A 157 12.87 11.98 2.49
N LYS A 158 12.54 13.02 3.27
CA LYS A 158 13.29 13.36 4.49
C LYS A 158 13.11 12.21 5.48
N ASN A 159 14.22 11.72 6.04
CA ASN A 159 14.18 10.69 7.08
C ASN A 159 13.78 11.33 8.42
N ASP A 160 12.48 11.52 8.59
CA ASP A 160 11.85 12.26 9.68
C ASP A 160 10.44 11.72 9.85
N LEU A 161 10.19 11.05 10.97
CA LEU A 161 9.01 10.19 11.12
C LEU A 161 7.70 10.99 11.03
N ASP A 162 7.65 12.18 11.62
CA ASP A 162 6.48 13.06 11.55
C ASP A 162 6.25 13.56 10.12
N TYR A 163 7.30 13.96 9.41
CA TYR A 163 7.22 14.34 8.01
C TYR A 163 6.74 13.18 7.14
N GLU A 164 7.27 11.97 7.36
CA GLU A 164 6.90 10.77 6.61
C GLU A 164 5.44 10.38 6.83
N TRP A 165 4.96 10.45 8.07
CA TRP A 165 3.55 10.26 8.39
C TRP A 165 2.68 11.31 7.70
N GLN A 166 3.04 12.59 7.80
CA GLN A 166 2.27 13.66 7.17
C GLN A 166 2.21 13.48 5.65
N LEU A 167 3.33 13.11 5.02
CA LEU A 167 3.39 12.79 3.60
C LEU A 167 2.49 11.60 3.24
N MET A 168 2.51 10.53 4.03
CA MET A 168 1.59 9.40 3.84
C MET A 168 0.13 9.84 3.93
N LYS A 169 -0.21 10.60 4.98
CA LYS A 169 -1.56 11.11 5.20
C LYS A 169 -2.02 11.96 4.02
N ASP A 170 -1.20 12.90 3.55
CA ASP A 170 -1.53 13.76 2.41
C ASP A 170 -1.72 12.96 1.12
N ILE A 171 -0.86 11.96 0.86
CA ILE A 171 -1.03 11.06 -0.30
C ILE A 171 -2.37 10.32 -0.22
N VAL A 172 -2.73 9.81 0.96
CA VAL A 172 -3.98 9.07 1.12
C VAL A 172 -5.19 10.01 1.04
N SER A 173 -5.20 11.13 1.77
CA SER A 173 -6.33 12.06 1.86
C SER A 173 -6.57 12.84 0.58
N ASP A 174 -5.51 13.27 -0.11
CA ASP A 174 -5.64 14.23 -1.21
C ASP A 174 -5.58 13.56 -2.59
N PHE A 175 -5.21 12.28 -2.67
CA PHE A 175 -5.13 11.55 -3.93
C PHE A 175 -5.92 10.23 -3.91
N PHE A 176 -5.56 9.28 -3.04
CA PHE A 176 -6.19 7.96 -3.05
C PHE A 176 -7.68 8.00 -2.66
N ILE A 177 -8.04 8.71 -1.59
CA ILE A 177 -9.44 8.84 -1.16
C ILE A 177 -10.29 9.53 -2.24
N PRO A 178 -9.89 10.68 -2.83
CA PRO A 178 -10.64 11.30 -3.92
C PRO A 178 -10.85 10.41 -5.13
N VAL A 179 -9.80 9.70 -5.61
CA VAL A 179 -9.94 8.77 -6.74
C VAL A 179 -10.87 7.61 -6.36
N GLY A 180 -10.64 6.97 -5.21
CA GLY A 180 -11.42 5.82 -4.76
C GLY A 180 -12.87 6.15 -4.37
N SER A 181 -13.19 7.43 -4.14
CA SER A 181 -14.54 7.90 -3.81
C SER A 181 -15.32 8.38 -5.04
N ASP A 182 -14.68 8.49 -6.20
CA ASP A 182 -15.36 8.84 -7.45
C ASP A 182 -16.36 7.73 -7.84
N ARG A 183 -17.58 8.14 -8.21
CA ARG A 183 -18.70 7.21 -8.44
C ARG A 183 -18.49 6.34 -9.67
N GLU A 184 -17.99 6.90 -10.76
CA GLU A 184 -17.77 6.16 -12.00
C GLU A 184 -16.61 5.19 -11.83
N PHE A 185 -15.49 5.67 -11.27
CA PHE A 185 -14.35 4.83 -10.96
C PHE A 185 -14.70 3.70 -10.00
N LYS A 186 -15.52 3.96 -8.97
CA LYS A 186 -15.97 2.91 -8.06
C LYS A 186 -16.72 1.78 -8.77
N SER A 187 -17.54 2.11 -9.77
CA SER A 187 -18.21 1.09 -10.58
C SER A 187 -17.19 0.23 -11.33
N LYS A 188 -16.26 0.88 -12.06
CA LYS A 188 -15.19 0.19 -12.79
C LYS A 188 -14.32 -0.69 -11.89
N ALA A 189 -13.92 -0.15 -10.73
CA ALA A 189 -13.15 -0.87 -9.73
C ALA A 189 -13.90 -2.10 -9.21
N GLY A 190 -15.21 -2.02 -9.01
CA GLY A 190 -16.05 -3.17 -8.65
C GLY A 190 -16.01 -4.27 -9.72
N ASP A 191 -16.15 -3.89 -10.99
CA ASP A 191 -16.13 -4.83 -12.13
C ASP A 191 -14.74 -5.48 -12.33
N TRP A 192 -13.67 -4.74 -12.04
CA TRP A 192 -12.31 -5.30 -12.09
C TRP A 192 -12.02 -6.23 -10.91
N ILE A 193 -12.41 -5.85 -9.69
CA ILE A 193 -12.28 -6.71 -8.50
C ILE A 193 -13.03 -8.04 -8.71
N ALA A 194 -14.21 -8.01 -9.33
CA ALA A 194 -15.01 -9.21 -9.58
C ALA A 194 -14.35 -10.22 -10.53
N ARG A 195 -13.36 -9.79 -11.34
CA ARG A 195 -12.67 -10.61 -12.35
C ARG A 195 -11.26 -11.00 -11.91
N GLN A 196 -11.12 -11.64 -10.75
CA GLN A 196 -9.80 -12.01 -10.19
C GLN A 196 -8.97 -12.94 -11.10
N ASP A 197 -9.61 -13.74 -11.96
CA ASP A 197 -8.90 -14.60 -12.91
C ASP A 197 -8.20 -13.79 -14.02
N GLU A 198 -8.77 -12.62 -14.39
CA GLU A 198 -8.19 -11.68 -15.35
C GLU A 198 -7.28 -10.67 -14.65
N TYR A 199 -7.69 -10.20 -13.46
CA TYR A 199 -7.07 -9.08 -12.74
C TYR A 199 -6.69 -9.43 -11.30
N PRO A 200 -5.73 -10.35 -11.10
CA PRO A 200 -5.39 -10.87 -9.79
C PRO A 200 -4.71 -9.84 -8.84
N TRP A 201 -4.33 -8.66 -9.34
CA TRP A 201 -3.81 -7.55 -8.52
C TRP A 201 -4.89 -6.60 -8.03
N ASP A 202 -6.13 -6.74 -8.49
CA ASP A 202 -7.21 -5.82 -8.17
C ASP A 202 -7.91 -6.29 -6.90
N THR A 203 -7.19 -6.19 -5.77
CA THR A 203 -7.61 -6.77 -4.49
C THR A 203 -8.33 -5.78 -3.58
N SER A 204 -8.24 -4.48 -3.86
CA SER A 204 -9.02 -3.43 -3.22
C SER A 204 -9.07 -2.19 -4.11
N VAL A 205 -10.02 -1.28 -3.85
CA VAL A 205 -10.12 0.00 -4.57
C VAL A 205 -8.80 0.76 -4.52
N LEU A 206 -8.17 0.85 -3.35
CA LEU A 206 -6.91 1.59 -3.19
C LEU A 206 -5.74 0.89 -3.89
N LYS A 207 -5.75 -0.45 -3.97
CA LYS A 207 -4.76 -1.20 -4.74
C LYS A 207 -4.90 -0.96 -6.25
N ILE A 208 -6.13 -0.85 -6.75
CA ILE A 208 -6.37 -0.49 -8.16
C ILE A 208 -5.83 0.91 -8.44
N VAL A 209 -6.06 1.89 -7.57
CA VAL A 209 -5.49 3.25 -7.76
C VAL A 209 -3.96 3.18 -7.87
N ASP A 210 -3.30 2.36 -7.06
CA ASP A 210 -1.86 2.09 -7.20
C ASP A 210 -1.50 1.44 -8.56
N ASN A 211 -2.27 0.45 -9.02
CA ASN A 211 -2.10 -0.16 -10.35
C ASN A 211 -2.21 0.89 -11.46
N LEU A 212 -3.17 1.82 -11.38
CA LEU A 212 -3.30 2.92 -12.34
C LEU A 212 -2.10 3.86 -12.34
N VAL A 213 -1.55 4.18 -11.17
CA VAL A 213 -0.34 4.99 -11.07
C VAL A 213 0.83 4.29 -11.75
N ILE A 214 0.99 2.99 -11.56
CA ILE A 214 2.01 2.19 -12.23
C ILE A 214 1.78 2.16 -13.75
N GLY A 215 0.54 1.88 -14.19
CA GLY A 215 0.14 1.86 -15.59
C GLY A 215 0.32 3.19 -16.32
N SER A 216 0.20 4.33 -15.62
CA SER A 216 0.51 5.66 -16.17
C SER A 216 1.97 5.88 -16.57
N LYS A 217 2.86 4.94 -16.18
CA LYS A 217 4.30 4.94 -16.48
C LYS A 217 4.70 3.81 -17.43
N LYS A 218 3.72 3.10 -18.00
CA LYS A 218 3.93 2.03 -18.97
C LYS A 218 3.64 2.52 -20.38
#